data_AF-A0A101XMT3-F1
#
_entry.id   AF-A0A101XMT3-F1
#
_cell.length_a   1.000
_cell.length_b   1.000
_cell.length_c   1.000
_cell.angle_alpha   90.00
_cell.angle_beta   90.00
_cell.angle_gamma   90.00
#
_symmetry.space_group_name_H-M   'P 1'
#
loop_
_entity.id
_entity.type
_entity.pdbx_description
1 polymer ?
#
loop_
_entity_poly.entity_id
_entity_poly.type
_entity_poly.pdbx_seq_one_letter_code
_entity_poly.pdbx_strand_id
1 'polypeptide(L)' 'LLRPYLSHPIRRLRTELYLMYYNGELAEKEFDRFYEPLEYDNNGDDPKRLRAVDMLTQAAPQTHTHGERFKTIKK' A
#
# COMPACT_ATOMS: atom_id res chain seq x y z
N LEU A 1 2.50 -22.91 -8.50
CA LEU A 1 2.71 -21.69 -7.68
C LEU A 1 1.94 -20.54 -8.30
N LEU A 2 0.98 -19.94 -7.57
CA LEU A 2 0.14 -18.83 -8.07
C LEU A 2 0.85 -17.46 -8.05
N ARG A 3 2.05 -17.39 -7.45
CA ARG A 3 2.88 -16.18 -7.28
C ARG A 3 3.03 -15.30 -8.53
N PRO A 4 3.32 -15.83 -9.74
CA PRO A 4 3.49 -14.98 -10.93
C PRO A 4 2.18 -14.40 -11.46
N TYR A 5 1.02 -14.91 -11.03
CA TYR A 5 -0.30 -14.45 -11.46
C TYR A 5 -0.97 -13.48 -10.47
N LEU A 6 -0.33 -13.23 -9.32
CA LEU A 6 -0.83 -12.32 -8.27
C LEU A 6 -0.17 -10.95 -8.43
N SER A 7 -0.72 -10.14 -9.33
CA SER A 7 -0.27 -8.76 -9.57
C SER A 7 -0.62 -7.81 -8.43
N HIS A 8 -1.68 -8.08 -7.68
CA HIS A 8 -2.10 -7.22 -6.58
C HIS A 8 -1.20 -7.43 -5.34
N PRO A 9 -0.51 -6.39 -4.83
CA PRO A 9 0.50 -6.53 -3.77
C PRO A 9 -0.02 -7.20 -2.50
N ILE A 10 -1.18 -6.74 -2.01
CA ILE A 10 -1.81 -7.29 -0.80
C ILE A 10 -2.26 -8.74 -0.99
N ARG A 11 -2.86 -9.09 -2.14
CA ARG A 11 -3.23 -10.49 -2.42
C ARG A 11 -2.01 -11.39 -2.45
N ARG A 12 -0.90 -10.91 -3.02
CA ARG A 12 0.38 -11.62 -3.01
C ARG A 12 0.87 -11.86 -1.58
N LEU A 13 0.93 -10.83 -0.74
CA LEU A 13 1.34 -10.95 0.66
C LEU A 13 0.48 -11.95 1.44
N ARG A 14 -0.84 -11.92 1.28
CA ARG A 14 -1.73 -12.91 1.91
C ARG A 14 -1.43 -14.34 1.44
N THR A 15 -1.23 -14.53 0.13
CA THR A 15 -0.89 -15.85 -0.39
C THR A 15 0.44 -16.36 0.19
N GLU A 16 1.45 -15.50 0.35
CA GLU A 16 2.71 -15.91 0.97
C GLU A 16 2.50 -16.30 2.44
N LEU A 17 1.74 -15.53 3.23
CA LEU A 17 1.44 -15.87 4.62
C LEU A 17 0.70 -17.21 4.75
N TYR A 18 -0.29 -17.45 3.87
CA TYR A 18 -0.98 -18.74 3.84
C TYR A 18 -0.01 -19.90 3.55
N LEU A 19 0.88 -19.73 2.58
CA LEU A 19 1.87 -20.77 2.25
C LEU A 19 2.81 -21.05 3.42
N MET A 20 3.32 -20.01 4.09
CA MET A 20 4.18 -20.16 5.26
C MET A 20 3.46 -20.88 6.41
N TYR A 21 2.19 -20.54 6.68
CA TYR A 21 1.37 -21.23 7.67
C TYR A 21 1.14 -22.71 7.32
N TYR A 22 0.75 -23.02 6.08
CA TYR A 22 0.55 -24.41 5.63
C TYR A 22 1.83 -25.25 5.66
N ASN A 23 2.98 -24.62 5.42
CA ASN A 23 4.28 -25.28 5.52
C ASN A 23 4.74 -25.48 6.98
N GLY A 24 4.01 -24.96 7.97
CA GLY A 24 4.39 -24.99 9.38
C GLY A 24 5.52 -24.03 9.74
N GLU A 25 5.82 -23.05 8.88
CA GLU A 25 6.83 -22.02 9.13
C GLU A 25 6.34 -20.92 10.08
N LEU A 26 5.02 -20.83 10.29
CA LEU A 26 4.38 -19.90 11.22
C LEU A 26 3.45 -20.66 12.16
N ALA A 27 3.47 -20.30 13.44
CA ALA A 27 2.42 -20.70 14.36
C ALA A 27 1.12 -19.95 14.02
N GLU A 28 -0.03 -20.51 14.39
CA GLU A 28 -1.35 -19.90 14.17
C GLU A 28 -1.43 -18.46 14.69
N LYS A 29 -0.92 -18.21 15.91
CA LYS A 29 -0.87 -16.86 16.49
C LYS A 29 -0.02 -15.87 15.68
N GLU A 30 1.06 -16.35 15.06
CA GLU A 30 1.92 -15.50 14.24
C GLU A 30 1.24 -15.20 12.91
N PHE A 31 0.58 -16.20 12.33
CA PHE A 31 -0.25 -16.03 11.14
C PHE A 31 -1.34 -14.97 11.38
N ASP A 32 -2.13 -15.10 12.45
CA ASP A 32 -3.21 -14.15 12.77
C ASP A 32 -2.69 -12.72 12.90
N ARG A 33 -1.60 -12.54 13.66
CA ARG A 33 -0.96 -11.24 13.86
C ARG A 33 -0.50 -10.59 12.55
N PHE A 34 -0.02 -11.37 11.59
CA PHE A 34 0.41 -10.86 10.29
C PHE A 34 -0.74 -10.72 9.29
N TYR A 35 -1.81 -11.50 9.45
CA TYR A 35 -2.96 -11.49 8.57
C TYR A 35 -3.91 -10.32 8.85
N GLU A 36 -4.11 -9.97 10.13
CA GLU A 36 -5.04 -8.92 10.59
C GLU A 36 -4.85 -7.57 9.86
N PRO A 37 -3.64 -7.02 9.69
CA PRO A 37 -3.45 -5.76 8.97
C PRO A 37 -3.73 -5.86 7.44
N LEU A 38 -3.73 -7.07 6.90
CA LEU A 38 -3.96 -7.35 5.48
C LEU A 38 -5.44 -7.60 5.17
N GLU A 39 -6.28 -7.79 6.19
CA GLU A 39 -7.72 -7.90 6.03
C GLU A 39 -8.29 -6.63 5.43
N TYR A 40 -9.33 -6.81 4.61
CA TYR A 40 -10.04 -5.67 4.08
C TYR A 40 -11.18 -5.30 5.03
N ASP A 41 -11.32 -4.02 5.34
CA ASP A 41 -12.51 -3.51 5.98
C ASP A 41 -13.70 -3.60 5.01
N ASN A 42 -14.81 -4.15 5.49
CA ASN A 42 -16.05 -4.29 4.74
C ASN A 42 -16.91 -3.00 4.77
N ASN A 43 -16.53 -1.98 5.55
CA ASN A 43 -17.22 -0.70 5.62
C ASN A 43 -17.03 0.21 4.40
N GLY A 44 -16.38 -0.26 3.34
CA GLY A 44 -16.32 0.45 2.05
C GLY A 44 -15.33 1.61 1.96
N ASP A 45 -14.76 2.08 3.08
CA ASP A 45 -13.70 3.10 3.11
C ASP A 45 -12.34 2.50 3.48
N ASP A 46 -12.05 1.28 3.02
CA ASP A 46 -10.74 0.70 3.26
C ASP A 46 -9.69 1.42 2.39
N PRO A 47 -8.69 2.08 3.01
CA PRO A 47 -7.60 2.72 2.28
C PRO A 47 -6.90 1.77 1.30
N LYS A 48 -6.94 0.46 1.57
CA LYS A 48 -6.30 -0.61 0.80
C LYS A 48 -7.09 -1.07 -0.44
N ARG A 49 -8.36 -0.66 -0.62
CA ARG A 49 -9.20 -1.09 -1.77
C ARG A 49 -9.40 -0.03 -2.84
N LEU A 50 -9.56 1.24 -2.46
CA LEU A 50 -10.07 2.27 -3.38
C LEU A 50 -9.26 3.58 -3.38
N ARG A 51 -8.33 3.76 -2.43
CA ARG A 51 -7.56 5.01 -2.27
C ARG A 51 -6.14 4.94 -2.82
N ALA A 52 -5.81 3.94 -3.63
CA ALA A 52 -4.46 3.81 -4.21
C ALA A 52 -4.03 5.07 -4.98
N VAL A 53 -4.97 5.72 -5.67
CA VAL A 53 -4.75 6.99 -6.37
C VAL A 53 -4.52 8.13 -5.37
N ASP A 54 -5.36 8.26 -4.34
CA ASP A 54 -5.21 9.31 -3.32
C ASP A 54 -3.89 9.18 -2.54
N MET A 55 -3.50 7.94 -2.19
CA MET A 55 -2.23 7.64 -1.53
C MET A 55 -1.04 7.99 -2.44
N LEU A 56 -1.11 7.68 -3.74
CA LEU A 56 -0.05 8.06 -4.69
C LEU A 56 0.04 9.58 -4.84
N THR A 57 -1.10 10.28 -4.79
CA THR A 57 -1.16 11.74 -4.89
C THR A 57 -0.59 12.43 -3.65
N GLN A 58 -0.78 11.85 -2.45
CA GLN A 58 -0.14 12.31 -1.21
C GLN A 58 1.34 11.95 -1.12
N ALA A 59 1.75 10.81 -1.68
CA ALA A 59 3.13 10.36 -1.69
C ALA A 59 3.99 11.04 -2.75
N ALA A 60 3.37 11.70 -3.74
CA ALA A 60 4.08 12.57 -4.65
C ALA A 60 4.73 13.70 -3.83
N PRO A 61 6.07 13.86 -3.87
CA PRO A 61 6.72 14.95 -3.17
C PRO A 61 6.08 16.25 -3.67
N GLN A 62 5.52 17.03 -2.75
CA GLN A 62 5.03 18.37 -3.07
C GLN A 62 6.21 19.12 -3.70
N THR A 63 6.23 19.25 -5.03
CA THR A 63 7.17 20.13 -5.71
C THR A 63 6.72 21.52 -5.33
N HIS A 64 7.26 22.01 -4.21
CA HIS A 64 7.10 23.39 -3.81
C HIS A 64 7.82 24.21 -4.88
N THR A 65 7.09 24.59 -5.93
CA THR A 65 7.57 25.59 -6.89
C THR A 65 7.69 26.89 -6.09
N HIS A 66 8.89 27.12 -5.55
CA HIS A 66 9.23 28.41 -4.97
C HIS A 66 9.15 29.41 -6.12
N GLY A 67 8.06 30.18 -6.17
CA GLY A 67 7.89 31.21 -7.17
C GLY A 67 9.02 32.22 -7.03
N GLU A 68 9.98 32.17 -7.96
CA GLU A 68 10.91 33.27 -8.16
C GLU A 68 10.09 34.51 -8.48
N ARG A 69 10.01 35.44 -7.52
CA ARG A 69 9.48 36.78 -7.78
C ARG A 69 10.43 37.45 -8.77
N PHE A 70 10.05 37.50 -10.04
CA PHE A 70 10.68 38.37 -11.02
C PHE A 70 10.66 39.80 -10.49
N LYS A 71 11.82 40.33 -10.09
CA LYS A 71 11.97 41.75 -9.75
C LYS A 71 11.76 42.54 -11.04
N THR A 72 10.64 43.24 -11.14
CA THR A 72 10.40 44.21 -12.20
C THR A 72 11.44 45.33 -12.07
N ILE A 73 12.37 45.37 -13.03
CA ILE A 73 13.27 46.51 -13.22
C ILE A 73 12.39 47.63 -13.79
N LYS A 74 12.09 48.66 -12.97
CA LYS A 74 11.49 49.90 -13.47
C LYS A 74 12.55 50.69 -14.24
N LYS A 75 12.20 51.07 -15.48
CA LYS A 75 12.93 52.02 -16.31
C LYS A 75 12.39 53.43 -16.10
#